data_AF-A0A0L0F636-F1
#
_entry.id   AF-A0A0L0F636-F1
#
_cell.length_a   1.000
_cell.length_b   1.000
_cell.length_c   1.000
_cell.angle_alpha   90.00
_cell.angle_beta   90.00
_cell.angle_gamma   90.00
#
_symmetry.space_group_name_H-M   'P 1'
#
loop_
_entity.id
_entity.type
_entity.pdbx_description
1 polymer ?
#
loop_
_entity_poly.entity_id
_entity_poly.type
_entity_poly.pdbx_seq_one_letter_code
_entity_poly.pdbx_strand_id
1 'polypeptide(L)'
;MQSLLFTAQTMRTKIKFHFHELPADVHLQLRDSLLSHIDRFSNGPHSTVLTQLVVALVDLMAYVVAWTDPLGDLLGFFGHRTDRLKTLLEILEVFPQETESRALRISDERLSALDDQLRSHGAEIMALLQTCLTTPEYQEKTHQ
;
A
#
# COMPACT_ATOMS: atom_id res chain seq x y z
N MET A 1 5.88 13.70 17.18
CA MET A 1 5.74 13.59 15.71
C MET A 1 7.02 13.09 15.04
N GLN A 2 8.18 13.71 15.31
CA GLN A 2 9.46 13.34 14.68
C GLN A 2 9.89 11.87 14.92
N SER A 3 9.63 11.31 16.10
CA SER A 3 9.97 9.91 16.41
C SER A 3 9.19 8.89 15.57
N LEU A 4 7.89 9.11 15.32
CA LEU A 4 7.08 8.19 14.49
C LEU A 4 7.49 8.22 13.02
N LEU A 5 7.76 9.42 12.50
CA LEU A 5 8.26 9.58 11.14
C LEU A 5 9.63 8.92 10.96
N PHE A 6 10.53 9.09 11.94
CA PHE A 6 11.83 8.43 11.96
C PHE A 6 11.69 6.91 11.97
N THR A 7 10.78 6.35 12.78
CA THR A 7 10.51 4.91 12.80
C THR A 7 9.96 4.40 11.46
N ALA A 8 8.98 5.09 10.87
CA ALA A 8 8.42 4.70 9.57
C ALA A 8 9.48 4.77 8.46
N GLN A 9 10.31 5.81 8.45
CA GLN A 9 11.44 5.94 7.53
C GLN A 9 12.48 4.83 7.74
N THR A 10 12.80 4.50 8.99
CA THR A 10 13.73 3.40 9.32
C THR A 10 13.19 2.07 8.82
N MET A 11 11.88 1.82 8.99
CA MET A 11 11.22 0.61 8.50
C MET A 11 11.31 0.51 6.98
N ARG A 12 11.00 1.60 6.26
CA ARG A 12 11.15 1.68 4.80
C ARG A 12 12.60 1.40 4.37
N THR A 13 13.58 2.06 4.99
CA THR A 13 15.00 1.84 4.69
C THR A 13 15.41 0.38 4.93
N LYS A 14 14.92 -0.25 6.00
CA LYS A 14 15.21 -1.66 6.29
C LYS A 14 14.59 -2.60 5.26
N ILE A 15 13.33 -2.38 4.85
CA ILE A 15 12.70 -3.15 3.77
C ILE A 15 13.44 -2.93 2.44
N LYS A 16 13.83 -1.70 2.13
CA LYS A 16 14.46 -1.41 0.84
C LYS A 16 15.88 -1.94 0.70
N PHE A 17 16.69 -1.88 1.75
CA PHE A 17 18.13 -2.18 1.67
C PHE A 17 18.54 -3.47 2.38
N HIS A 18 17.77 -3.91 3.38
CA HIS A 18 18.15 -5.00 4.29
C HIS A 18 17.15 -6.16 4.30
N PHE A 19 16.17 -6.18 3.40
CA PHE A 19 15.15 -7.23 3.39
C PHE A 19 15.73 -8.64 3.18
N HIS A 20 16.84 -8.75 2.43
CA HIS A 20 17.57 -10.01 2.25
C HIS A 20 18.18 -10.57 3.55
N GLU A 21 18.31 -9.75 4.61
CA GLU A 21 18.77 -10.18 5.94
C GLU A 21 17.65 -10.86 6.76
N LEU A 22 16.38 -10.72 6.33
CA LEU A 22 15.23 -11.28 7.05
C LEU A 22 14.96 -12.74 6.65
N PRO A 23 14.80 -13.65 7.63
CA PRO A 23 14.34 -15.01 7.38
C PRO A 23 13.01 -15.05 6.62
N ALA A 24 12.85 -15.99 5.68
CA ALA A 24 11.65 -16.05 4.84
C ALA A 24 10.36 -16.32 5.64
N ASP A 25 10.46 -16.99 6.77
CA ASP A 25 9.34 -17.33 7.68
C ASP A 25 8.73 -16.10 8.39
N VAL A 26 9.46 -14.98 8.47
CA VAL A 26 8.95 -13.75 9.10
C VAL A 26 8.37 -12.74 8.11
N HIS A 27 8.50 -12.98 6.80
CA HIS A 27 8.09 -12.02 5.77
C HIS A 27 6.59 -11.71 5.80
N LEU A 28 5.74 -12.75 5.95
CA LEU A 28 4.29 -12.56 6.04
C LEU A 28 3.87 -11.93 7.38
N GLN A 29 4.58 -12.24 8.47
CA GLN A 29 4.33 -11.59 9.77
C GLN A 29 4.66 -10.09 9.73
N LEU A 30 5.71 -9.71 9.00
CA LEU A 30 6.05 -8.31 8.76
C LEU A 30 4.98 -7.61 7.94
N ARG A 31 4.44 -8.26 6.89
CA ARG A 31 3.28 -7.76 6.13
C ARG A 31 2.10 -7.49 7.06
N ASP A 32 1.70 -8.46 7.86
CA ASP A 32 0.53 -8.34 8.74
C ASP A 32 0.73 -7.23 9.77
N SER A 33 1.94 -7.12 10.32
CA SER A 33 2.30 -6.02 11.23
C SER A 33 2.21 -4.65 10.53
N LEU A 34 2.68 -4.55 9.29
CA LEU A 34 2.66 -3.29 8.53
C LEU A 34 1.21 -2.89 8.17
N LEU A 35 0.38 -3.84 7.75
CA LEU A 35 -1.05 -3.62 7.48
C LEU A 35 -1.78 -3.13 8.74
N SER A 36 -1.49 -3.73 9.91
CA SER A 36 -2.07 -3.28 11.18
C SER A 36 -1.65 -1.85 11.54
N HIS A 37 -0.39 -1.47 11.31
CA HIS A 37 0.06 -0.10 11.52
C HIS A 37 -0.63 0.87 10.56
N ILE A 38 -0.72 0.56 9.27
CA ILE A 38 -1.42 1.38 8.27
C ILE A 38 -2.86 1.60 8.70
N ASP A 39 -3.58 0.54 9.06
CA ASP A 39 -4.98 0.61 9.50
C ASP A 39 -5.17 1.54 10.71
N ARG A 40 -4.23 1.51 11.65
CA ARG A 40 -4.24 2.38 12.83
C ARG A 40 -4.03 3.86 12.47
N PHE A 41 -3.24 4.15 11.43
CA PHE A 41 -2.92 5.51 11.02
C PHE A 41 -3.89 6.07 9.96
N SER A 42 -4.74 5.25 9.34
CA SER A 42 -5.71 5.62 8.30
C SER A 42 -6.60 6.83 8.63
N ASN A 43 -7.02 6.96 9.90
CA ASN A 43 -7.90 8.05 10.36
C ASN A 43 -7.19 9.09 11.23
N GLY A 44 -5.86 9.02 11.33
CA GLY A 44 -5.08 9.87 12.22
C GLY A 44 -4.62 11.19 11.56
N PRO A 45 -4.21 12.20 12.34
CA PRO A 45 -3.66 13.46 11.83
C PRO A 45 -2.25 13.32 11.21
N HIS A 46 -1.73 12.09 11.12
CA HIS A 46 -0.35 11.79 10.73
C HIS A 46 -0.27 11.31 9.29
N SER A 47 -0.80 12.08 8.34
CA SER A 47 -0.81 11.72 6.91
C SER A 47 0.58 11.36 6.38
N THR A 48 1.62 12.11 6.74
CA THR A 48 3.00 11.78 6.32
C THR A 48 3.49 10.43 6.84
N VAL A 49 3.08 10.01 8.04
CA VAL A 49 3.44 8.70 8.59
C VAL A 49 2.70 7.61 7.82
N LEU A 50 1.41 7.81 7.53
CA LEU A 50 0.63 6.89 6.70
C LEU A 50 1.26 6.70 5.32
N THR A 51 1.62 7.78 4.63
CA THR A 51 2.28 7.70 3.32
C THR A 51 3.58 6.92 3.38
N GLN A 52 4.43 7.13 4.40
CA GLN A 52 5.68 6.35 4.52
C GLN A 52 5.43 4.86 4.79
N LEU A 53 4.38 4.52 5.54
CA LEU A 53 3.98 3.12 5.75
C LEU A 53 3.41 2.49 4.49
N VAL A 54 2.60 3.22 3.72
CA VAL A 54 2.07 2.79 2.42
C VAL A 54 3.20 2.54 1.43
N VAL A 55 4.17 3.45 1.33
CA VAL A 55 5.35 3.25 0.47
C VAL A 55 6.16 2.02 0.93
N ALA A 56 6.36 1.86 2.25
CA ALA A 56 7.03 0.67 2.78
C ALA A 56 6.28 -0.63 2.48
N LEU A 57 4.94 -0.58 2.40
CA LEU A 57 4.11 -1.73 2.04
C LEU A 57 4.23 -2.07 0.56
N VAL A 58 4.24 -1.07 -0.32
CA VAL A 58 4.48 -1.27 -1.75
C VAL A 58 5.89 -1.82 -2.00
N ASP A 59 6.90 -1.26 -1.32
CA ASP A 59 8.26 -1.81 -1.31
C ASP A 59 8.23 -3.30 -0.86
N LEU A 60 7.46 -3.64 0.18
CA LEU A 60 7.35 -5.01 0.67
C LEU A 60 6.66 -5.97 -0.33
N MET A 61 5.61 -5.52 -1.02
CA MET A 61 4.94 -6.31 -2.07
C MET A 61 5.92 -6.74 -3.17
N ALA A 62 6.89 -5.89 -3.49
CA ALA A 62 7.94 -6.18 -4.44
C ALA A 62 8.91 -7.29 -3.99
N TYR A 63 9.21 -7.38 -2.68
CA TYR A 63 10.23 -8.30 -2.16
C TYR A 63 9.67 -9.62 -1.61
N VAL A 64 8.41 -9.67 -1.15
CA VAL A 64 7.82 -10.89 -0.56
C VAL A 64 7.24 -11.80 -1.65
N VAL A 65 8.03 -12.72 -2.18
CA VAL A 65 7.59 -13.68 -3.21
C VAL A 65 6.46 -14.59 -2.72
N ALA A 66 6.46 -14.94 -1.43
CA ALA A 66 5.40 -15.73 -0.80
C ALA A 66 4.04 -15.01 -0.78
N TRP A 67 4.01 -13.69 -1.02
CA TRP A 67 2.78 -12.93 -1.10
C TRP A 67 2.26 -12.95 -2.54
N THR A 68 1.41 -13.95 -2.81
CA THR A 68 1.01 -14.34 -4.15
C THR A 68 -0.11 -13.50 -4.76
N ASP A 69 -0.93 -12.81 -3.97
CA ASP A 69 -1.98 -11.88 -4.44
C ASP A 69 -2.11 -10.65 -3.54
N PRO A 70 -1.07 -9.77 -3.51
CA PRO A 70 -1.10 -8.59 -2.66
C PRO A 70 -2.21 -7.61 -3.01
N LEU A 71 -2.55 -7.41 -4.28
CA LEU A 71 -3.65 -6.49 -4.64
C LEU A 71 -5.00 -7.02 -4.18
N GLY A 72 -5.29 -8.31 -4.36
CA GLY A 72 -6.52 -8.94 -3.87
C GLY A 72 -6.63 -8.88 -2.34
N ASP A 73 -5.54 -9.15 -1.62
CA ASP A 73 -5.51 -9.06 -0.16
C ASP A 73 -5.80 -7.63 0.33
N LEU A 74 -5.27 -6.60 -0.35
CA LEU A 74 -5.49 -5.19 -0.01
C LEU A 74 -6.93 -4.74 -0.28
N LEU A 75 -7.51 -5.17 -1.40
CA LEU A 75 -8.91 -4.94 -1.74
C LEU A 75 -9.83 -5.61 -0.73
N GLY A 76 -9.54 -6.86 -0.35
CA GLY A 76 -10.25 -7.57 0.70
C GLY A 76 -10.19 -6.83 2.04
N PHE A 77 -9.01 -6.35 2.43
CA PHE A 77 -8.77 -5.73 3.73
C PHE A 77 -9.32 -4.29 3.87
N PHE A 78 -9.24 -3.47 2.82
CA PHE A 78 -9.65 -2.07 2.87
C PHE A 78 -10.90 -1.75 2.05
N GLY A 79 -11.16 -2.44 0.94
CA GLY A 79 -12.19 -2.08 -0.05
C GLY A 79 -13.63 -2.12 0.49
N HIS A 80 -13.89 -2.95 1.49
CA HIS A 80 -15.21 -3.09 2.11
C HIS A 80 -15.49 -2.06 3.21
N ARG A 81 -14.52 -1.19 3.53
CA ARG A 81 -14.57 -0.26 4.67
C ARG A 81 -14.54 1.18 4.16
N THR A 82 -15.69 1.85 4.19
CA THR A 82 -15.85 3.24 3.70
C THR A 82 -14.89 4.22 4.37
N ASP A 83 -14.63 4.03 5.67
CA ASP A 83 -13.68 4.79 6.48
C ASP A 83 -12.20 4.43 6.24
N ARG A 84 -11.92 3.57 5.25
CA ARG A 84 -10.56 3.19 4.82
C ARG A 84 -10.34 3.31 3.33
N LEU A 85 -11.36 3.68 2.57
CA LEU A 85 -11.24 3.88 1.12
C LEU A 85 -10.13 4.88 0.79
N LYS A 86 -9.97 5.95 1.57
CA LYS A 86 -8.86 6.90 1.39
C LYS A 86 -7.48 6.24 1.48
N THR A 87 -7.28 5.31 2.42
CA THR A 87 -6.02 4.57 2.55
C THR A 87 -5.81 3.62 1.37
N LEU A 88 -6.87 2.94 0.91
CA LEU A 88 -6.79 2.10 -0.28
C LEU A 88 -6.43 2.92 -1.52
N LEU A 89 -7.04 4.10 -1.69
CA LEU A 89 -6.71 5.01 -2.78
C LEU A 89 -5.27 5.49 -2.71
N GLU A 90 -4.75 5.79 -1.52
CA GLU A 90 -3.34 6.15 -1.33
C GLU A 90 -2.40 4.99 -1.70
N ILE A 91 -2.77 3.74 -1.39
CA ILE A 91 -2.00 2.56 -1.80
C ILE A 91 -2.02 2.40 -3.33
N LEU A 92 -3.20 2.47 -3.95
CA LEU A 92 -3.37 2.38 -5.40
C LEU A 92 -2.72 3.54 -6.14
N GLU A 93 -2.64 4.72 -5.50
CA GLU A 93 -1.90 5.86 -6.00
C GLU A 93 -0.41 5.55 -5.93
N VAL A 94 0.16 5.24 -4.76
CA VAL A 94 1.61 5.04 -4.52
C VAL A 94 2.19 3.86 -5.30
N PHE A 95 1.39 2.83 -5.52
CA PHE A 95 1.79 1.58 -6.17
C PHE A 95 2.48 1.81 -7.54
N PRO A 96 1.83 2.43 -8.55
CA PRO A 96 2.44 2.69 -9.85
C PRO A 96 3.71 3.53 -9.77
N GLN A 97 3.78 4.62 -8.96
CA GLN A 97 4.99 5.46 -8.97
C GLN A 97 6.19 4.73 -8.36
N GLU A 98 5.99 3.87 -7.37
CA GLU A 98 7.07 3.07 -6.82
C GLU A 98 7.49 1.94 -7.79
N THR A 99 6.56 1.30 -8.52
CA THR A 99 6.92 0.31 -9.55
C THR A 99 7.62 0.90 -10.77
N GLU A 100 7.33 2.14 -11.13
CA GLU A 100 8.03 2.87 -12.21
C GLU A 100 9.36 3.48 -11.75
N SER A 101 9.58 3.57 -10.44
CA SER A 101 10.80 4.13 -9.86
C SER A 101 11.97 3.15 -10.02
N ARG A 102 13.02 3.60 -10.73
CA ARG A 102 14.31 2.88 -10.84
C ARG A 102 14.97 2.56 -9.50
N ALA A 103 14.50 3.15 -8.40
CA ALA A 103 15.00 2.91 -7.05
C ALA A 103 14.51 1.58 -6.47
N LEU A 104 13.46 0.96 -7.02
CA LEU A 104 12.98 -0.36 -6.64
C LEU A 104 13.66 -1.41 -7.53
N ARG A 105 14.47 -2.27 -6.91
CA ARG A 105 15.12 -3.40 -7.60
C ARG A 105 14.13 -4.56 -7.73
N ILE A 106 13.02 -4.33 -8.41
CA ILE A 106 12.02 -5.36 -8.75
C ILE A 106 12.56 -6.16 -9.95
N SER A 107 12.38 -7.48 -9.95
CA SER A 107 12.67 -8.29 -11.13
C SER A 107 11.53 -8.18 -12.14
N ASP A 108 11.84 -8.29 -13.43
CA ASP A 108 10.83 -8.18 -14.50
C ASP A 108 9.69 -9.20 -14.33
N GLU A 109 9.97 -10.40 -13.81
CA GLU A 109 8.96 -11.42 -13.53
C GLU A 109 7.99 -10.99 -12.43
N ARG A 110 8.49 -10.37 -11.36
CA ARG A 110 7.63 -9.87 -10.27
C ARG A 110 6.81 -8.68 -10.73
N LEU A 111 7.40 -7.80 -11.54
CA LEU A 111 6.67 -6.66 -12.11
C LEU A 111 5.52 -7.15 -13.02
N SER A 112 5.80 -8.12 -13.90
CA SER A 112 4.77 -8.73 -14.75
C SER A 112 3.64 -9.37 -13.92
N ALA A 113 3.98 -10.10 -12.85
CA ALA A 113 2.98 -10.72 -11.99
C ALA A 113 2.07 -9.69 -11.29
N LEU A 114 2.63 -8.54 -10.90
CA LEU A 114 1.86 -7.46 -10.30
C LEU A 114 0.99 -6.72 -11.35
N ASP A 115 1.47 -6.55 -12.59
CA ASP A 115 0.64 -6.00 -13.69
C ASP A 115 -0.54 -6.93 -14.02
N ASP A 116 -0.30 -8.24 -14.08
CA ASP A 116 -1.35 -9.23 -14.29
C ASP A 116 -2.42 -9.19 -13.18
N GLN A 117 -2.00 -9.01 -11.92
CA GLN A 117 -2.92 -8.82 -10.80
C GLN A 117 -3.72 -7.54 -10.92
N LEU A 118 -3.09 -6.43 -11.29
CA LEU A 118 -3.76 -5.15 -11.48
C LEU A 118 -4.83 -5.27 -12.58
N ARG A 119 -4.53 -5.98 -13.66
CA ARG A 119 -5.50 -6.30 -14.72
C ARG A 119 -6.64 -7.17 -14.21
N SER A 120 -6.33 -8.22 -13.44
CA SER A 120 -7.33 -9.15 -12.88
C SER A 120 -8.31 -8.43 -11.94
N HIS A 121 -7.81 -7.53 -11.11
CA HIS A 121 -8.60 -6.77 -10.13
C HIS A 121 -9.15 -5.44 -10.68
N GLY A 122 -8.87 -5.11 -11.93
CA GLY A 122 -9.21 -3.80 -12.52
C GLY A 122 -10.70 -3.47 -12.48
N ALA A 123 -11.58 -4.46 -12.67
CA ALA A 123 -13.03 -4.23 -12.59
C ALA A 123 -13.49 -3.86 -11.16
N GLU A 124 -12.93 -4.52 -10.14
CA GLU A 124 -13.23 -4.22 -8.73
C GLU A 124 -12.68 -2.85 -8.33
N ILE A 125 -11.45 -2.53 -8.73
CA ILE A 125 -10.84 -1.21 -8.51
C ILE A 125 -11.71 -0.11 -9.16
N MET A 126 -12.15 -0.31 -10.40
CA MET A 126 -13.00 0.67 -11.08
C MET A 126 -14.37 0.84 -10.39
N ALA A 127 -14.98 -0.23 -9.90
CA ALA A 127 -16.22 -0.16 -9.13
C ALA A 127 -16.04 0.58 -7.79
N LEU A 128 -14.91 0.37 -7.11
CA LEU A 128 -14.54 1.11 -5.91
C LEU A 128 -14.34 2.60 -6.20
N LEU A 129 -13.63 2.95 -7.28
CA LEU A 129 -13.45 4.34 -7.71
C LEU A 129 -14.80 5.02 -8.02
N GLN A 130 -15.72 4.32 -8.68
CA GLN A 130 -17.08 4.82 -8.91
C GLN A 130 -17.85 5.04 -7.60
N THR A 131 -17.67 4.16 -6.62
CA THR A 131 -18.28 4.29 -5.28
C THR A 131 -17.72 5.51 -4.55
N CYS A 132 -16.41 5.76 -4.63
CA CYS A 132 -15.78 6.96 -4.07
C CYS A 132 -16.35 8.25 -4.70
N LEU A 133 -16.56 8.26 -6.03
CA LEU A 133 -17.12 9.41 -6.73
C LEU A 133 -18.58 9.69 -6.39
N THR A 134 -19.36 8.66 -6.04
CA THR A 134 -20.78 8.82 -5.68
C THR A 134 -21.01 9.06 -4.18
N THR A 135 -19.97 8.87 -3.36
CA THR A 135 -20.03 9.11 -1.91
C THR A 135 -19.82 10.61 -1.63
N PRO A 136 -20.79 11.29 -0.99
CA PRO A 136 -20.74 12.74 -0.80
C PRO A 136 -19.56 13.22 0.09
N GLU A 137 -18.96 12.35 0.90
CA GLU A 137 -17.78 12.67 1.72
C GLU A 137 -16.50 12.93 0.90
N TYR A 138 -16.41 12.40 -0.33
CA TYR A 138 -15.28 12.63 -1.25
C TYR A 138 -15.58 13.70 -2.32
N GLN A 139 -16.80 14.24 -2.33
CA GLN A 139 -17.25 15.37 -3.15
C GLN A 139 -16.97 16.71 -2.44
N GLU A 140 -15.75 16.98 -1.96
CA GLU A 140 -15.47 18.27 -1.34
C GLU A 140 -15.37 19.42 -2.38
N LYS A 141 -16.45 20.19 -2.45
CA LYS A 141 -16.52 21.66 -2.46
C LYS A 141 -15.71 22.39 -3.54
N THR A 142 -16.20 22.42 -4.77
CA THR A 142 -15.82 23.41 -5.79
C THR A 142 -16.67 24.69 -5.77
N HIS A 143 -17.47 24.93 -4.73
CA HIS A 143 -18.21 26.17 -4.56
C HIS A 143 -18.02 26.74 -3.17
N GLN A 144 -16.97 27.55 -2.99
CA GLN A 144 -17.09 28.89 -2.42
C GLN A 144 -15.89 29.76 -2.80
#